data_AF-A0A935VID4-F1
#
_entry.id   AF-A0A935VID4-F1
#
_cell.length_a   1.000
_cell.length_b   1.000
_cell.length_c   1.000
_cell.angle_alpha   90.00
_cell.angle_beta   90.00
_cell.angle_gamma   90.00
#
_symmetry.space_group_name_H-M   'P 1'
#
loop_
_entity.id
_entity.type
_entity.pdbx_description
1 polymer ?
#
loop_
_entity_poly.entity_id
_entity_poly.type
_entity_poly.pdbx_seq_one_letter_code
_entity_poly.pdbx_strand_id
1 'polypeptide(L)'
;MTEETKKQLMQSLHKLAEHYQIPNATLVSFKKRNLLLELINTKNEDAFGLINDFIESSMILDRIQNDTEKQAKKPEHWNEEVETAKKVVNFTKEKLNAFFKSEGIK
;
A
#
# COMPACT_ATOMS: atom_id res chain seq x y z
N MET A 1 4.89 -7.38 -8.70
CA MET A 1 4.03 -7.47 -7.49
C MET A 1 3.00 -8.56 -7.72
N THR A 2 2.82 -9.43 -6.73
CA THR A 2 1.87 -10.55 -6.81
C THR A 2 0.42 -10.04 -6.84
N GLU A 3 -0.48 -10.84 -7.41
CA GLU A 3 -1.92 -10.53 -7.42
C GLU A 3 -2.51 -10.49 -6.00
N GLU A 4 -1.94 -11.26 -5.06
CA GLU A 4 -2.36 -11.24 -3.66
C GLU A 4 -2.06 -9.91 -2.97
N THR A 5 -0.84 -9.38 -3.13
CA THR A 5 -0.47 -8.07 -2.58
C THR A 5 -1.35 -6.96 -3.15
N LYS A 6 -1.61 -6.97 -4.47
CA LYS A 6 -2.53 -6.01 -5.09
C LYS A 6 -3.93 -6.09 -4.50
N LYS A 7 -4.45 -7.30 -4.28
CA LYS A 7 -5.77 -7.50 -3.65
C LYS A 7 -5.79 -6.93 -2.23
N GLN A 8 -4.77 -7.17 -1.41
CA GLN A 8 -4.68 -6.61 -0.06
C GLN A 8 -4.64 -5.07 -0.08
N LEU A 9 -3.85 -4.45 -0.97
CA LEU A 9 -3.81 -2.99 -1.13
C LEU A 9 -5.17 -2.43 -1.56
N MET A 10 -5.83 -3.08 -2.53
CA MET A 10 -7.16 -2.67 -2.98
C MET A 10 -8.23 -2.84 -1.89
N GLN A 11 -8.15 -3.89 -1.06
CA GLN A 11 -9.07 -4.07 0.07
C GLN A 11 -8.96 -2.90 1.04
N SER A 12 -7.76 -2.48 1.40
CA SER A 12 -7.56 -1.31 2.27
C SER A 12 -8.09 -0.01 1.64
N LEU A 13 -7.85 0.20 0.34
CA LEU A 13 -8.42 1.32 -0.42
C LEU A 13 -9.96 1.31 -0.43
N HIS A 14 -10.57 0.14 -0.65
CA HIS A 14 -12.02 0.00 -0.67
C HIS A 14 -12.65 0.23 0.70
N LYS A 15 -11.99 -0.17 1.80
CA LYS A 15 -12.45 0.14 3.16
C LYS A 15 -12.53 1.64 3.41
N LEU A 16 -11.49 2.38 3.04
CA LEU A 16 -11.49 3.85 3.11
C LEU A 16 -12.57 4.45 2.21
N ALA A 17 -12.70 3.95 0.99
CA ALA A 17 -13.68 4.45 0.04
C ALA A 17 -15.12 4.20 0.51
N GLU A 18 -15.41 3.05 1.10
CA GLU A 18 -16.70 2.73 1.71
C GLU A 18 -16.98 3.66 2.91
N HIS A 19 -16.01 3.83 3.80
CA HIS A 19 -16.13 4.71 4.96
C HIS A 19 -16.41 6.17 4.56
N TYR A 20 -15.74 6.68 3.53
CA TYR A 20 -15.96 8.03 3.02
C TYR A 20 -17.09 8.14 1.97
N GLN A 21 -17.87 7.08 1.78
CA GLN A 21 -19.01 7.03 0.86
C GLN A 21 -18.64 7.41 -0.59
N ILE A 22 -17.46 7.01 -1.04
CA ILE A 22 -16.99 7.25 -2.41
C ILE A 22 -17.71 6.28 -3.36
N PRO A 23 -18.52 6.79 -4.31
CA PRO A 23 -19.30 5.93 -5.20
C PRO A 23 -18.40 5.17 -6.17
N ASN A 24 -18.85 3.98 -6.59
CA ASN A 24 -18.20 3.16 -7.62
C ASN A 24 -16.76 2.72 -7.30
N ALA A 25 -16.35 2.76 -6.03
CA ALA A 25 -14.98 2.43 -5.65
C ALA A 25 -14.58 0.99 -6.03
N THR A 26 -15.52 0.04 -5.94
CA THR A 26 -15.32 -1.37 -6.29
C THR A 26 -15.07 -1.62 -7.78
N LEU A 27 -15.38 -0.66 -8.65
CA LEU A 27 -15.12 -0.74 -10.09
C LEU A 27 -13.71 -0.30 -10.47
N VAL A 28 -12.97 0.30 -9.53
CA VAL A 28 -11.62 0.82 -9.78
C VAL A 28 -10.61 -0.31 -9.65
N SER A 29 -9.85 -0.56 -10.72
CA SER A 29 -8.77 -1.53 -10.70
C SER A 29 -7.50 -0.95 -10.10
N PHE A 30 -6.56 -1.81 -9.70
CA PHE A 30 -5.25 -1.39 -9.17
C PHE A 30 -4.48 -0.44 -10.11
N LYS A 31 -4.66 -0.57 -11.43
CA LYS A 31 -4.06 0.33 -12.44
C LYS A 31 -4.61 1.75 -12.34
N LYS A 32 -5.87 1.90 -11.93
CA LYS A 32 -6.58 3.18 -11.76
C LYS A 32 -6.67 3.62 -10.29
N ARG A 33 -5.92 3.00 -9.37
CA ARG A 33 -5.96 3.30 -7.93
C ARG A 33 -5.75 4.78 -7.60
N ASN A 34 -5.00 5.51 -8.43
CA ASN A 34 -4.75 6.95 -8.23
C ASN A 34 -6.06 7.74 -8.20
N LEU A 35 -7.06 7.36 -9.00
CA LEU A 35 -8.38 8.00 -8.96
C LEU A 35 -9.04 7.86 -7.58
N LEU A 36 -8.92 6.68 -6.95
CA LEU A 36 -9.42 6.49 -5.59
C LEU A 36 -8.60 7.24 -4.56
N LEU A 37 -7.27 7.28 -4.71
CA LEU A 37 -6.38 8.01 -3.82
C LEU A 37 -6.70 9.51 -3.84
N GLU A 38 -6.91 10.09 -5.01
CA GLU A 38 -7.29 11.51 -5.14
C GLU A 38 -8.64 11.78 -4.48
N LEU A 39 -9.64 10.89 -4.67
CA LEU A 39 -10.94 11.04 -4.02
C LEU A 39 -10.83 10.90 -2.48
N ILE A 40 -10.01 9.98 -1.97
CA ILE A 40 -9.74 9.85 -0.54
C ILE A 40 -9.05 11.11 -0.02
N ASN A 41 -8.09 11.67 -0.75
CA ASN A 41 -7.38 12.89 -0.37
C ASN A 41 -8.35 14.08 -0.16
N THR A 42 -9.37 14.20 -1.01
CA THR A 42 -10.40 15.24 -0.84
C THR A 42 -11.28 15.06 0.40
N LYS A 43 -11.29 13.86 0.99
CA LYS A 43 -12.09 13.51 2.16
C LYS A 43 -11.27 13.57 3.44
N ASN A 44 -10.06 13.05 3.40
CA ASN A 44 -9.15 13.00 4.53
C ASN A 44 -7.70 12.84 4.01
N GLU A 45 -6.89 13.89 4.20
CA GLU A 45 -5.49 13.93 3.78
C GLU A 45 -4.62 12.92 4.56
N ASP A 46 -4.88 12.75 5.86
CA ASP A 46 -4.16 11.78 6.69
C ASP A 46 -4.41 10.34 6.21
N ALA A 47 -5.67 10.00 5.91
CA ALA A 47 -6.05 8.71 5.37
C ALA A 47 -5.38 8.44 4.02
N PHE A 48 -5.34 9.45 3.15
CA PHE A 48 -4.61 9.41 1.88
C PHE A 48 -3.12 9.16 2.09
N GLY A 49 -2.47 9.91 2.99
CA GLY A 49 -1.05 9.75 3.28
C GLY A 49 -0.73 8.33 3.74
N LEU A 50 -1.52 7.79 4.68
CA LEU A 50 -1.32 6.45 5.22
C LEU A 50 -1.49 5.33 4.18
N ILE A 51 -2.53 5.39 3.36
CA ILE A 51 -2.74 4.37 2.31
C ILE A 51 -1.72 4.50 1.18
N ASN A 52 -1.32 5.74 0.84
CA ASN A 52 -0.31 6.00 -0.17
C ASN A 52 1.06 5.48 0.27
N ASP A 53 1.48 5.75 1.51
CA ASP A 53 2.70 5.22 2.11
C ASP A 53 2.75 3.68 2.08
N PHE A 54 1.62 3.02 2.38
CA PHE A 54 1.52 1.57 2.33
C PHE A 54 1.65 1.02 0.90
N ILE A 55 1.05 1.70 -0.09
CA ILE A 55 1.17 1.32 -1.51
C ILE A 55 2.60 1.54 -2.01
N GLU A 56 3.20 2.70 -1.74
CA GLU A 56 4.54 3.07 -2.20
C GLU A 56 5.61 2.14 -1.61
N SER A 57 5.56 1.90 -0.29
CA SER A 57 6.48 0.95 0.35
C SER A 57 6.35 -0.46 -0.22
N SER A 58 5.13 -0.91 -0.53
CA SER A 58 4.89 -2.21 -1.18
C SER A 58 5.46 -2.27 -2.60
N MET A 59 5.37 -1.17 -3.36
CA MET A 59 5.98 -1.05 -4.69
C MET A 59 7.52 -1.04 -4.63
N ILE A 60 8.10 -0.38 -3.63
CA ILE A 60 9.55 -0.36 -3.40
C ILE A 60 10.05 -1.76 -3.07
N LEU A 61 9.39 -2.48 -2.15
CA LEU A 61 9.73 -3.86 -1.81
C LEU A 61 9.69 -4.75 -3.07
N ASP A 62 8.63 -4.65 -3.86
CA ASP A 62 8.51 -5.40 -5.11
C ASP A 62 9.66 -5.08 -6.07
N ARG A 63 10.01 -3.81 -6.25
CA ARG A 63 11.14 -3.41 -7.12
C ARG A 63 12.45 -4.04 -6.66
N ILE A 64 12.73 -4.02 -5.36
CA ILE A 64 13.97 -4.60 -4.80
C ILE A 64 13.95 -6.12 -4.99
N GLN A 65 12.82 -6.78 -4.70
CA GLN A 65 12.70 -8.23 -4.86
C GLN A 65 12.88 -8.71 -6.31
N ASN A 66 12.54 -7.86 -7.29
CA ASN A 66 12.73 -8.15 -8.71
C ASN A 66 14.09 -7.70 -9.27
N ASP A 67 14.98 -7.13 -8.45
CA ASP A 67 16.35 -6.80 -8.85
C ASP A 67 17.24 -8.06 -8.88
N THR A 68 17.02 -8.88 -9.91
CA THR A 68 17.74 -10.15 -10.11
C THR A 68 19.23 -9.95 -10.31
N GLU A 69 19.65 -8.80 -10.83
CA GLU A 69 21.07 -8.50 -11.03
C GLU A 69 21.76 -8.27 -9.67
N LYS A 70 21.17 -7.45 -8.81
CA LYS A 70 21.71 -7.19 -7.47
C LYS A 70 21.65 -8.44 -6.59
N GLN A 71 20.58 -9.23 -6.72
CA GLN A 71 20.47 -10.53 -6.06
C GLN A 71 21.63 -11.45 -6.45
N ALA A 72 22.02 -11.49 -7.74
CA ALA A 72 23.10 -12.34 -8.21
C ALA A 72 24.49 -11.80 -7.86
N LYS A 73 24.72 -10.48 -7.95
CA LYS A 73 26.05 -9.86 -7.79
C LYS A 73 26.39 -9.45 -6.36
N LYS A 74 25.37 -9.11 -5.54
CA LYS A 74 25.52 -8.56 -4.18
C LYS A 74 24.39 -9.06 -3.26
N PRO A 75 24.31 -10.38 -3.01
CA PRO A 75 23.18 -10.99 -2.29
C PRO A 75 23.02 -10.48 -0.86
N GLU A 76 24.11 -10.17 -0.15
CA GLU A 76 24.07 -9.65 1.22
C GLU A 76 23.43 -8.26 1.29
N HIS A 77 23.85 -7.34 0.42
CA HIS A 77 23.25 -6.01 0.31
C HIS A 77 21.80 -6.07 -0.15
N TRP A 78 21.49 -6.94 -1.12
CA TRP A 78 20.12 -7.15 -1.57
C TRP A 78 19.22 -7.66 -0.43
N ASN A 79 19.68 -8.63 0.35
CA ASN A 79 18.94 -9.15 1.50
C ASN A 79 18.70 -8.06 2.55
N GLU A 80 19.69 -7.22 2.85
CA GLU A 80 19.54 -6.10 3.79
C GLU A 80 18.47 -5.10 3.33
N GLU A 81 18.46 -4.76 2.04
CA GLU A 81 17.44 -3.89 1.45
C GLU A 81 16.04 -4.51 1.47
N VAL A 82 15.92 -5.80 1.15
CA VAL A 82 14.66 -6.54 1.24
C VAL A 82 14.13 -6.53 2.67
N GLU A 83 14.96 -6.83 3.66
CA GLU A 83 14.55 -6.86 5.07
C GLU A 83 14.16 -5.46 5.57
N THR A 84 14.90 -4.43 5.17
CA THR A 84 14.56 -3.04 5.48
C THR A 84 13.23 -2.64 4.85
N ALA A 85 13.01 -2.94 3.56
CA ALA A 85 11.77 -2.65 2.87
C ALA A 85 10.57 -3.39 3.47
N LYS A 86 10.73 -4.67 3.87
CA LYS A 86 9.69 -5.41 4.60
C LYS A 86 9.31 -4.74 5.91
N LYS A 87 10.28 -4.25 6.69
CA LYS A 87 10.02 -3.52 7.94
C LYS A 87 9.21 -2.25 7.68
N VAL A 88 9.53 -1.51 6.62
CA VAL A 88 8.78 -0.30 6.23
C VAL A 88 7.34 -0.64 5.80
N VAL A 89 7.14 -1.69 5.00
CA VAL A 89 5.80 -2.16 4.61
C VAL A 89 4.98 -2.57 5.83
N ASN A 90 5.58 -3.30 6.77
CA ASN A 90 4.90 -3.68 8.01
C ASN A 90 4.52 -2.45 8.85
N PHE A 91 5.44 -1.52 9.02
CA PHE A 91 5.21 -0.29 9.78
C PHE A 91 4.10 0.58 9.19
N THR A 92 4.09 0.79 7.87
CA THR A 92 3.05 1.57 7.18
C THR A 92 1.69 0.86 7.27
N LYS A 93 1.66 -0.47 7.14
CA LYS A 93 0.46 -1.29 7.35
C LYS A 93 -0.08 -1.18 8.79
N GLU A 94 0.80 -1.23 9.79
CA GLU A 94 0.39 -1.10 11.19
C GLU A 94 -0.20 0.27 11.49
N LYS A 95 0.41 1.35 10.96
CA LYS A 95 -0.14 2.71 11.05
C LYS A 95 -1.52 2.81 10.42
N LEU A 96 -1.68 2.28 9.21
CA LEU A 96 -2.98 2.26 8.53
C LEU A 96 -4.03 1.47 9.31
N ASN A 97 -3.66 0.32 9.88
CA ASN A 97 -4.57 -0.47 10.72
C ASN A 97 -4.92 0.25 12.03
N ALA A 98 -3.98 0.99 12.63
CA ALA A 98 -4.26 1.81 13.81
C ALA A 98 -5.26 2.92 13.47
N PHE A 99 -5.10 3.56 12.30
CA PHE A 99 -6.04 4.54 11.79
C PHE A 99 -7.43 3.92 11.52
N PHE A 100 -7.50 2.75 10.90
CA PHE A 100 -8.78 2.05 10.72
C PHE A 100 -9.49 1.80 12.06
N LYS A 101 -8.73 1.41 13.09
CA LYS A 101 -9.29 1.22 14.44
C LYS A 101 -9.76 2.53 15.07
N SER A 102 -9.04 3.63 14.90
CA SER A 102 -9.46 4.93 15.47
C SER A 102 -10.71 5.49 14.79
N GLU A 103 -10.83 5.29 13.48
CA GLU A 103 -11.98 5.74 12.67
C GLU A 103 -13.18 4.76 12.72
N GLY A 104 -13.05 3.62 13.40
CA GLY A 104 -14.09 2.59 13.46
C GLY A 104 -14.33 1.84 12.14
N ILE A 105 -13.33 1.84 11.25
CA ILE A 105 -13.35 1.13 9.96
C ILE A 105 -13.08 -0.36 10.21
N LYS A 106 -14.00 -1.23 9.77
CA LYS A 106 -13.94 -2.69 9.99
C LYS A 106 -13.23 -3.44 8.87
#